data_AF-A0A645FLC0-F1
#
_entry.id   AF-A0A645FLC0-F1
#
_cell.length_a   1.000
_cell.length_b   1.000
_cell.length_c   1.000
_cell.angle_alpha   90.00
_cell.angle_beta   90.00
_cell.angle_gamma   90.00
#
_symmetry.space_group_name_H-M   'P 1'
#
loop_
_entity.id
_entity.type
_entity.pdbx_description
1 polymer ?
#
loop_
_entity_poly.entity_id
_entity_poly.type
_entity_poly.pdbx_seq_one_letter_code
_entity_poly.pdbx_strand_id
1 'polypeptide(L)' 'MGWKKEGYNVDLKELQLEQLHAMQRELDSFVDLFENDKVVILDGRLTNEIITGNKAERPTNELYINIEYIKTPTVKRSE' A
#
# COMPACT_ATOMS: atom_id res chain seq x y z
N MET A 1 30.41 7.04 30.41
CA MET A 1 29.85 6.47 29.16
C MET A 1 28.34 6.48 29.28
N GLY A 2 27.64 7.26 28.45
CA GLY A 2 26.19 7.35 28.51
C GLY A 2 25.67 8.18 27.36
N TRP A 3 25.68 7.60 26.15
CA TRP A 3 25.09 8.25 24.98
C TRP A 3 23.56 8.13 25.08
N LYS A 4 22.90 9.28 25.15
CA LYS A 4 21.45 9.45 25.12
C LYS A 4 20.86 8.72 23.91
N LYS A 5 20.00 7.71 24.16
CA LYS A 5 19.26 6.94 23.14
C LYS A 5 17.79 7.38 23.00
N GLU A 6 17.44 8.61 23.41
CA GLU A 6 16.04 9.05 23.44
C GLU A 6 15.60 9.85 22.21
N GLY A 7 16.52 10.50 21.46
CA GLY A 7 16.16 11.29 20.27
C GLY A 7 15.89 10.46 19.01
N TYR A 8 16.71 9.44 18.74
CA TYR A 8 16.61 8.63 17.51
C TYR A 8 15.31 7.85 17.35
N ASN A 9 14.63 7.53 18.46
CA ASN A 9 13.49 6.63 18.47
C ASN A 9 12.15 7.34 18.25
N VAL A 10 12.11 8.67 18.40
CA VAL A 10 10.93 9.50 18.13
C VAL A 10 10.87 9.81 16.63
N ASP A 11 11.98 10.25 16.06
CA ASP A 11 12.10 10.55 14.62
C ASP A 11 11.77 9.34 13.74
N LEU A 12 12.22 8.13 14.13
CA LEU A 12 11.89 6.89 13.41
C LEU A 12 10.40 6.57 13.45
N LYS A 13 9.71 6.82 14.57
CA LYS A 13 8.28 6.57 14.70
C LYS A 13 7.46 7.57 13.91
N GLU A 14 7.88 8.84 13.89
CA GLU A 14 7.23 9.88 13.10
C GLU A 14 7.34 9.58 11.60
N LEU A 15 8.53 9.18 11.13
CA LEU A 15 8.74 8.75 9.75
C LEU A 15 7.91 7.50 9.39
N GLN A 16 7.82 6.52 10.29
CA GLN A 16 6.97 5.34 10.10
C GLN A 16 5.48 5.71 10.03
N LEU A 17 5.03 6.65 10.87
CA LEU A 17 3.64 7.11 10.86
C LEU A 17 3.32 7.88 9.58
N GLU A 18 4.24 8.72 9.11
CA GLU A 18 4.09 9.45 7.85
C GLU A 18 3.99 8.48 6.66
N GLN A 19 4.83 7.43 6.64
CA GLN A 19 4.75 6.36 5.63
C GLN A 19 3.40 5.64 5.68
N LEU A 20 2.90 5.30 6.86
CA LEU A 20 1.58 4.68 7.01
C LEU A 20 0.45 5.58 6.49
N HIS A 21 0.50 6.89 6.82
CA HIS A 21 -0.48 7.84 6.30
C HIS A 21 -0.39 8.02 4.78
N ALA A 22 0.81 7.95 4.20
CA ALA A 22 0.99 8.00 2.75
C ALA A 22 0.39 6.76 2.07
N MET A 23 0.67 5.56 2.60
CA MET A 23 0.09 4.30 2.11
C MET A 23 -1.43 4.29 2.21
N GLN A 24 -1.98 4.82 3.32
CA GLN A 24 -3.44 4.92 3.48
C GLN A 24 -4.06 5.82 2.41
N ARG A 25 -3.47 7.00 2.14
CA ARG A 25 -3.96 7.90 1.09
C ARG A 25 -3.92 7.28 -0.31
N GLU A 26 -2.87 6.52 -0.62
CA GLU A 26 -2.78 5.80 -1.89
C GLU A 26 -3.87 4.72 -2.00
N LEU A 27 -4.14 4.00 -0.91
CA LEU A 27 -5.22 3.00 -0.88
C LEU A 27 -6.60 3.65 -1.06
N ASP A 28 -6.88 4.74 -0.33
CA ASP A 28 -8.13 5.47 -0.44
C ASP A 28 -8.34 5.97 -1.89
N SER A 29 -7.29 6.54 -2.49
CA SER A 29 -7.36 6.97 -3.90
C SER A 29 -7.56 5.80 -4.86
N PHE A 30 -6.97 4.64 -4.61
CA PHE A 30 -7.21 3.46 -5.44
C PHE A 30 -8.67 3.00 -5.34
N VAL A 31 -9.23 2.92 -4.13
CA VAL A 31 -10.63 2.53 -3.91
C VAL A 31 -11.57 3.50 -4.63
N ASP A 32 -11.37 4.81 -4.47
CA ASP A 32 -12.17 5.82 -5.15
C ASP A 32 -12.13 5.65 -6.68
N LEU A 33 -10.94 5.43 -7.24
CA LEU A 33 -10.78 5.25 -8.69
C LEU A 33 -11.38 3.92 -9.17
N PHE A 34 -11.30 2.87 -8.36
CA PHE A 34 -11.91 1.56 -8.65
C PHE A 34 -13.45 1.65 -8.65
N GLU A 35 -14.05 2.27 -7.63
CA GLU A 35 -15.51 2.47 -7.54
C GLU A 35 -16.07 3.33 -8.68
N ASN A 36 -15.24 4.17 -9.29
CA ASN A 36 -15.61 5.02 -10.42
C ASN A 36 -15.24 4.42 -11.80
N ASP A 37 -14.93 3.12 -11.87
CA ASP A 37 -14.53 2.41 -13.09
C ASP A 37 -13.34 3.10 -13.82
N LYS A 38 -12.45 3.76 -13.07
CA LYS A 38 -11.25 4.45 -13.61
C LYS A 38 -9.99 3.60 -13.48
N VAL A 39 -10.15 2.32 -13.18
CA VAL A 39 -9.07 1.38 -12.94
C VAL A 39 -9.40 0.07 -13.62
N VAL A 40 -8.41 -0.52 -14.29
CA VAL A 40 -8.50 -1.87 -14.86
C VAL A 40 -7.52 -2.77 -14.12
N ILE A 41 -8.00 -3.94 -13.70
CA ILE A 41 -7.15 -5.02 -13.22
C ILE A 41 -6.65 -5.79 -14.44
N LEU A 42 -5.34 -5.75 -14.69
CA LEU A 42 -4.73 -6.38 -15.85
C LEU A 42 -4.41 -7.85 -15.61
N ASP A 43 -3.86 -8.15 -14.44
CA ASP A 43 -3.42 -9.49 -14.06
C ASP A 43 -3.36 -9.62 -12.54
N GLY A 44 -3.44 -10.84 -12.03
CA GLY A 44 -3.39 -11.16 -10.60
C GLY A 44 -2.65 -12.45 -10.33
N ARG A 45 -1.66 -12.41 -9.43
CA ARG A 45 -0.96 -13.60 -8.94
C ARG A 45 -1.29 -13.85 -7.47
N LEU A 46 -1.92 -14.99 -7.20
CA LEU A 46 -2.10 -15.49 -5.84
C LEU A 46 -0.91 -16.37 -5.46
N THR A 47 -0.29 -16.08 -4.32
CA THR A 47 0.74 -16.92 -3.71
C THR A 47 0.24 -17.40 -2.36
N ASN A 48 0.24 -18.72 -2.18
CA ASN A 48 -0.06 -19.35 -0.90
C ASN A 48 1.24 -19.91 -0.34
N GLU A 49 1.76 -19.31 0.71
CA GLU A 49 2.94 -19.80 1.41
C GLU A 49 2.51 -20.48 2.73
N ILE A 50 3.07 -21.66 2.97
CA ILE A 50 2.96 -22.35 4.27
C ILE A 50 4.28 -22.11 4.99
N ILE A 51 4.27 -21.19 5.95
CA ILE A 51 5.45 -20.92 6.76
C ILE A 51 5.61 -22.04 7.80
N THR A 52 6.48 -23.01 7.51
CA THR A 52 6.80 -24.08 8.44
C THR A 52 7.87 -23.63 9.43
N GLY A 53 7.47 -23.24 10.64
CA GLY A 53 8.39 -22.81 11.70
C GLY A 53 7.79 -22.91 13.10
N ASN A 54 7.91 -24.08 13.73
CA ASN A 54 7.73 -24.45 15.15
C ASN A 54 6.57 -23.85 15.98
N LYS A 55 5.64 -23.14 15.36
CA LYS A 55 4.34 -22.72 15.89
C LYS A 55 3.33 -22.87 14.76
N ALA A 56 2.12 -23.33 15.12
CA ALA A 56 1.00 -23.65 14.25
C ALA A 56 1.10 -23.10 12.82
N GLU A 57 1.01 -23.99 11.83
CA GLU A 57 0.97 -23.64 10.41
C GLU A 57 -0.02 -22.49 10.19
N ARG A 58 0.50 -21.34 9.79
CA ARG A 58 -0.31 -20.19 9.37
C ARG A 58 -0.19 -20.11 7.86
N PRO A 59 -1.22 -20.50 7.10
CA PRO A 59 -1.22 -20.23 5.68
C PRO A 59 -1.24 -18.70 5.49
N THR A 60 -0.25 -18.18 4.76
CA THR A 60 -0.22 -16.78 4.32
C THR A 60 -0.60 -16.77 2.85
N ASN A 61 -1.78 -16.21 2.55
CA ASN A 61 -2.25 -16.00 1.19
C ASN A 61 -1.99 -14.54 0.84
N GLU A 62 -1.18 -14.30 -0.19
CA GLU A 62 -0.89 -12.97 -0.71
C GLU A 62 -1.38 -12.87 -2.15
N LEU A 63 -2.10 -11.79 -2.48
CA LEU A 63 -2.59 -11.51 -3.83
C LEU A 63 -1.88 -10.26 -4.37
N TYR A 64 -1.14 -10.45 -5.45
CA TYR A 64 -0.47 -9.39 -6.18
C TYR A 64 -1.31 -9.04 -7.40
N ILE A 65 -1.69 -7.77 -7.57
CA ILE A 65 -2.55 -7.33 -8.66
C ILE A 65 -1.83 -6.24 -9.47
N ASN A 66 -1.77 -6.42 -10.78
CA ASN A 66 -1.32 -5.40 -11.71
C ASN A 66 -2.50 -4.51 -12.11
N ILE A 67 -2.34 -3.21 -11.90
CA ILE A 67 -3.41 -2.23 -12.03
C ILE A 67 -3.02 -1.19 -13.08
N GLU A 68 -3.95 -0.85 -13.97
CA GLU A 68 -3.83 0.28 -14.91
C GLU A 68 -4.87 1.36 -14.61
N TYR A 69 -4.42 2.61 -14.52
CA TYR A 69 -5.29 3.76 -14.29
C TYR A 69 -5.78 4.33 -15.62
N ILE A 70 -7.09 4.38 -15.80
CA ILE A 70 -7.71 4.99 -16.97
C ILE A 70 -7.62 6.51 -16.81
N LYS A 71 -6.85 7.15 -17.70
CA LYS A 71 -6.81 8.61 -17.74
C LYS A 71 -8.18 9.13 -18.14
N THR A 72 -8.87 9.83 -17.23
CA THR A 72 -10.01 10.66 -17.63
C THR A 72 -9.52 11.71 -18.61
N PRO A 73 -10.17 11.90 -19.77
CA PRO A 73 -9.80 12.95 -20.70
C PRO A 73 -9.90 14.29 -19.98
N THR A 74 -8.80 15.03 -19.95
CA THR A 74 -8.80 16.43 -19.51
C THR A 74 -9.66 17.20 -20.50
N VAL A 75 -10.92 17.47 -20.14
CA VAL A 75 -11.75 18.42 -20.87
C VAL A 75 -11.08 19.77 -20.72
N LYS A 76 -10.27 20.17 -21.71
CA LYS A 76 -9.85 21.55 -21.84
C LYS A 76 -11.14 22.36 -22.03
N ARG A 77 -11.58 23.07 -20.99
CA ARG A 77 -12.56 24.14 -21.17
C ARG A 77 -11.89 25.18 -22.04
N SER A 78 -12.27 25.22 -23.31
CA SER A 78 -12.04 26.36 -24.17
C SER A 78 -12.86 27.53 -23.62
N GLU A 79 -12.17 28.52 -23.07
CA GLU A 79 -12.69 29.87 -22.86
C GLU A 79 -12.90 30.58 -24.20
#